data_AF-A0A1E1KG61-F1
#
_entry.id   AF-A0A1E1KG61-F1
#
_cell.length_a   1.000
_cell.length_b   1.000
_cell.length_c   1.000
_cell.angle_alpha   90.00
_cell.angle_beta   90.00
_cell.angle_gamma   90.00
#
_symmetry.space_group_name_H-M   'P 1'
#
loop_
_entity.id
_entity.type
_entity.pdbx_description
1 polymer ?
#
loop_
_entity_poly.entity_id
_entity_poly.type
_entity_poly.pdbx_seq_one_letter_code
_entity_poly.pdbx_strand_id
1 'polypeptide(L)'
;MPEKRLANLAASARTDPTSRPNLSVNDTPLRRFLILATLRLCRRILPRHGPVLMLSKKLCIKVGTLKQPAEAATMLFIAEHTSIPVPKVYCAFERNGCKFILMKRVQGDTLRNGWLKRSEASKEKILAQLKGIVDEMRRIPCPEGQGISNVAGGQLFDGRLSGGSFHGPFETTRDFHKYLREGYEGGREDAPDANKLVEFHNQYSRPLVFSHGDLSTMNIMARGDDIVGIVDWETAGWWPDYWEYTSAWHVNPYNEFWREEVDKFLEPKPEELQMEKIRRRYFDVF
;
A
#
# COMPACT_ATOMS: atom_id res chain seq x y z
N MET A 1 -25.45 -4.56 1.57
CA MET A 1 -25.11 -5.53 2.64
C MET A 1 -23.67 -6.05 2.45
N PRO A 2 -22.64 -5.21 2.67
CA PRO A 2 -21.25 -5.49 2.26
C PRO A 2 -20.34 -6.00 3.40
N GLU A 3 -20.64 -5.73 4.67
CA GLU A 3 -19.97 -6.36 5.83
C GLU A 3 -20.01 -7.89 5.75
N LYS A 4 -21.16 -8.45 5.36
CA LYS A 4 -21.29 -9.90 5.10
C LYS A 4 -20.37 -10.36 3.97
N ARG A 5 -20.02 -9.51 2.99
CA ARG A 5 -19.21 -9.90 1.83
C ARG A 5 -17.72 -9.94 2.16
N LEU A 6 -17.20 -8.96 2.90
CA LEU A 6 -15.81 -8.97 3.37
C LEU A 6 -15.59 -9.98 4.50
N ALA A 7 -16.54 -10.09 5.44
CA ALA A 7 -16.52 -11.15 6.45
C ALA A 7 -16.57 -12.55 5.81
N ASN A 8 -17.37 -12.75 4.76
CA ASN A 8 -17.38 -14.01 4.01
C ASN A 8 -16.09 -14.25 3.22
N LEU A 9 -15.41 -13.21 2.71
CA LEU A 9 -14.11 -13.36 2.04
C LEU A 9 -13.00 -13.75 3.03
N ALA A 10 -12.99 -13.15 4.22
CA ALA A 10 -12.06 -13.48 5.31
C ALA A 10 -12.36 -14.84 5.98
N ALA A 11 -13.63 -15.28 6.00
CA ALA A 11 -14.03 -16.60 6.47
C ALA A 11 -13.68 -17.69 5.44
N SER A 12 -13.89 -17.44 4.15
CA SER A 12 -13.54 -18.37 3.07
C SER A 12 -12.03 -18.66 3.00
N ALA A 13 -11.19 -17.64 3.19
CA ALA A 13 -9.73 -17.80 3.21
C ALA A 13 -9.22 -18.67 4.37
N ARG A 14 -10.00 -18.76 5.47
CA ARG A 14 -9.68 -19.60 6.64
C ARG A 14 -10.05 -21.08 6.47
N THR A 15 -10.96 -21.41 5.55
CA THR A 15 -11.48 -22.79 5.40
C THR A 15 -10.77 -23.61 4.33
N ASP A 16 -10.03 -22.99 3.41
CA ASP A 16 -9.19 -23.66 2.44
C ASP A 16 -8.00 -22.75 2.06
N PRO A 17 -6.77 -23.06 2.50
CA PRO A 17 -5.58 -22.24 2.22
C PRO A 17 -5.21 -22.18 0.73
N THR A 18 -5.86 -22.98 -0.13
CA THR A 18 -5.72 -22.92 -1.59
C THR A 18 -6.82 -22.09 -2.27
N SER A 19 -7.92 -21.80 -1.57
CA SER A 19 -9.02 -20.97 -2.08
C SER A 19 -8.67 -19.48 -1.92
N ARG A 20 -8.18 -18.87 -3.00
CA ARG A 20 -7.97 -17.41 -3.01
C ARG A 20 -9.35 -16.72 -2.99
N PRO A 21 -9.58 -15.74 -2.10
CA PRO A 21 -10.82 -14.97 -2.13
C PRO A 21 -11.01 -14.36 -3.53
N ASN A 22 -12.21 -14.47 -4.09
CA ASN A 22 -12.51 -13.86 -5.38
C ASN A 22 -12.62 -12.34 -5.19
N LEU A 23 -11.50 -11.66 -5.44
CA LEU A 23 -11.36 -10.21 -5.34
C LEU A 23 -11.77 -9.46 -6.62
N SER A 24 -12.40 -10.16 -7.58
CA SER A 24 -12.91 -9.51 -8.78
C SER A 24 -14.07 -8.56 -8.46
N VAL A 25 -14.10 -7.43 -9.17
CA VAL A 25 -15.11 -6.39 -8.99
C VAL A 25 -15.86 -6.25 -10.30
N ASN A 26 -17.17 -6.51 -10.30
CA ASN A 26 -18.03 -6.44 -11.48
C ASN A 26 -17.44 -7.13 -12.73
N ASP A 27 -16.74 -8.26 -12.55
CA ASP A 27 -16.11 -9.01 -13.62
C ASP A 27 -17.17 -9.81 -14.40
N THR A 28 -17.63 -9.22 -15.50
CA THR A 28 -18.57 -9.85 -16.43
C THR A 28 -17.88 -10.11 -17.77
N PRO A 29 -18.28 -11.14 -18.53
CA PRO A 29 -17.69 -11.43 -19.85
C PRO A 29 -17.67 -10.22 -20.78
N LEU A 30 -18.75 -9.43 -20.78
CA LEU A 30 -18.86 -8.21 -21.58
C LEU A 30 -17.84 -7.15 -21.15
N ARG A 31 -17.76 -6.82 -19.85
CA ARG A 31 -16.79 -5.81 -19.35
C ARG A 31 -15.36 -6.24 -19.61
N ARG A 32 -15.06 -7.53 -19.41
CA ARG A 32 -13.76 -8.13 -19.69
C ARG A 32 -13.41 -7.99 -21.17
N PHE A 33 -14.34 -8.36 -22.06
CA PHE A 33 -14.17 -8.21 -23.51
C PHE A 33 -13.89 -6.75 -23.90
N LEU A 34 -14.72 -5.81 -23.42
CA LEU A 34 -14.57 -4.38 -23.72
C LEU A 34 -13.21 -3.84 -23.28
N ILE A 35 -12.79 -4.12 -22.04
CA ILE A 35 -11.49 -3.69 -21.50
C ILE A 35 -10.33 -4.24 -22.35
N LEU A 36 -10.34 -5.54 -22.65
CA LEU A 36 -9.28 -6.18 -23.44
C LEU A 36 -9.26 -5.69 -24.89
N ALA A 37 -10.43 -5.47 -25.51
CA ALA A 37 -10.54 -4.90 -26.84
C ALA A 37 -10.00 -3.46 -26.88
N THR A 38 -10.37 -2.62 -25.92
CA THR A 38 -9.83 -1.25 -25.78
C THR A 38 -8.31 -1.28 -25.61
N LEU A 39 -7.76 -2.17 -24.78
CA LEU A 39 -6.31 -2.29 -24.65
C LEU A 39 -5.65 -2.74 -25.94
N ARG A 40 -6.24 -3.69 -26.68
CA ARG A 40 -5.68 -4.16 -27.96
C ARG A 40 -5.66 -3.05 -29.02
N LEU A 41 -6.72 -2.25 -29.10
CA LEU A 41 -6.89 -1.22 -30.12
C LEU A 41 -6.16 0.08 -29.77
N CYS A 42 -6.19 0.50 -28.51
CA CYS A 42 -5.83 1.86 -28.13
C CYS A 42 -4.52 1.99 -27.35
N ARG A 43 -3.90 0.88 -26.91
CA ARG A 43 -2.68 0.92 -26.06
C ARG A 43 -1.50 1.67 -26.69
N ARG A 44 -1.41 1.73 -28.03
CA ARG A 44 -0.33 2.45 -28.74
C ARG A 44 -0.60 3.94 -28.95
N ILE A 45 -1.85 4.37 -28.78
CA ILE A 45 -2.30 5.72 -29.13
C ILE A 45 -2.59 6.54 -27.88
N LEU A 46 -3.10 5.89 -26.83
CA LEU A 46 -3.51 6.59 -25.61
C LEU A 46 -2.31 6.92 -24.70
N PRO A 47 -2.35 8.08 -24.03
CA PRO A 47 -1.34 8.43 -23.03
C PRO A 47 -1.26 7.39 -21.92
N ARG A 48 -0.03 7.12 -21.46
CA ARG A 48 0.26 6.14 -20.41
C ARG A 48 1.20 6.74 -19.36
N HIS A 49 0.92 6.46 -18.09
CA HIS A 49 1.80 6.77 -16.97
C HIS A 49 2.05 5.48 -16.19
N GLY A 50 3.30 4.98 -16.22
CA GLY A 50 3.65 3.71 -15.59
C GLY A 50 2.74 2.57 -16.08
N PRO A 51 2.03 1.82 -15.22
CA PRO A 51 1.09 0.77 -15.59
C PRO A 51 -0.31 1.27 -16.02
N VAL A 52 -0.57 2.58 -16.03
CA VAL A 52 -1.91 3.16 -16.18
C VAL A 52 -2.12 3.75 -17.58
N LEU A 53 -3.15 3.27 -18.29
CA LEU A 53 -3.59 3.79 -19.59
C LEU A 53 -4.75 4.78 -19.40
N MET A 54 -4.61 6.01 -19.92
CA MET A 54 -5.60 7.07 -19.78
C MET A 54 -6.64 6.99 -20.91
N LEU A 55 -7.81 6.41 -20.64
CA LEU A 55 -8.87 6.24 -21.63
C LEU A 55 -9.57 7.55 -21.99
N SER A 56 -9.77 8.42 -21.00
CA SER A 56 -10.45 9.70 -21.18
C SER A 56 -10.07 10.67 -20.06
N LYS A 57 -10.76 11.82 -20.01
CA LYS A 57 -10.72 12.74 -18.87
C LYS A 57 -11.38 12.17 -17.60
N LYS A 58 -12.07 11.02 -17.67
CA LYS A 58 -12.81 10.45 -16.52
C LYS A 58 -12.39 9.05 -16.14
N LEU A 59 -11.77 8.29 -17.05
CA LEU A 59 -11.49 6.88 -16.88
C LEU A 59 -10.05 6.54 -17.22
N CYS A 60 -9.48 5.58 -16.50
CA CYS A 60 -8.21 4.95 -16.81
C CYS A 60 -8.25 3.46 -16.50
N ILE A 61 -7.33 2.70 -17.11
CA ILE A 61 -7.12 1.28 -16.81
C ILE A 61 -5.71 1.12 -16.26
N LYS A 62 -5.57 0.59 -15.05
CA LYS A 62 -4.29 0.07 -14.55
C LYS A 62 -4.12 -1.38 -15.00
N VAL A 63 -2.98 -1.68 -15.61
CA VAL A 63 -2.58 -3.03 -16.00
C VAL A 63 -1.34 -3.40 -15.22
N GLY A 64 -1.49 -4.29 -14.24
CA GLY A 64 -0.37 -4.82 -13.45
C GLY A 64 0.01 -6.22 -13.91
N THR A 65 1.29 -6.54 -13.81
CA THR A 65 1.85 -7.89 -14.06
C THR A 65 1.69 -8.83 -12.86
N LEU A 66 1.07 -8.35 -11.79
CA LEU A 66 0.89 -9.05 -10.53
C LEU A 66 -0.45 -9.80 -10.50
N LYS A 67 -0.43 -11.01 -9.93
CA LYS A 67 -1.61 -11.90 -9.88
C LYS A 67 -2.66 -11.49 -8.84
N GLN A 68 -2.34 -10.64 -7.87
CA GLN A 68 -3.30 -10.30 -6.79
C GLN A 68 -3.98 -8.94 -7.02
N PRO A 69 -5.31 -8.87 -7.21
CA PRO A 69 -6.05 -7.61 -7.34
C PRO A 69 -6.43 -7.03 -5.96
N ALA A 70 -5.63 -7.28 -4.92
CA ALA A 70 -5.84 -6.76 -3.56
C ALA A 70 -6.04 -5.23 -3.57
N GLU A 71 -5.31 -4.52 -4.43
CA GLU A 71 -5.44 -3.07 -4.65
C GLU A 71 -6.89 -2.62 -4.91
N ALA A 72 -7.65 -3.34 -5.75
CA ALA A 72 -9.04 -2.97 -6.06
C ALA A 72 -9.97 -3.19 -4.85
N ALA A 73 -9.75 -4.28 -4.12
CA ALA A 73 -10.48 -4.56 -2.89
C ALA A 73 -10.15 -3.52 -1.81
N THR A 74 -8.89 -3.12 -1.69
CA THR A 74 -8.47 -2.06 -0.75
C THR A 74 -9.15 -0.73 -1.06
N MET A 75 -9.17 -0.30 -2.32
CA MET A 75 -9.86 0.95 -2.67
C MET A 75 -11.36 0.90 -2.35
N LEU A 76 -12.02 -0.25 -2.54
CA LEU A 76 -13.42 -0.41 -2.13
C LEU A 76 -13.58 -0.35 -0.62
N PHE A 77 -12.70 -1.02 0.12
CA PHE A 77 -12.69 -1.02 1.58
C PHE A 77 -12.50 0.39 2.15
N ILE A 78 -11.48 1.13 1.68
CA ILE A 78 -11.22 2.51 2.11
C ILE A 78 -12.41 3.43 1.82
N ALA A 79 -13.00 3.32 0.62
CA ALA A 79 -14.16 4.13 0.24
C ALA A 79 -15.42 3.83 1.07
N GLU A 80 -15.50 2.64 1.68
CA GLU A 80 -16.62 2.25 2.55
C GLU A 80 -16.42 2.73 4.00
N HIS A 81 -15.17 2.76 4.48
CA HIS A 81 -14.86 3.03 5.89
C HIS A 81 -14.39 4.47 6.16
N THR A 82 -14.07 5.24 5.12
CA THR A 82 -13.47 6.57 5.26
C THR A 82 -13.96 7.54 4.19
N SER A 83 -13.66 8.82 4.40
CA SER A 83 -13.79 9.92 3.45
C SER A 83 -12.55 10.12 2.56
N ILE A 84 -11.51 9.30 2.74
CA ILE A 84 -10.24 9.41 2.00
C ILE A 84 -10.53 9.34 0.50
N PRO A 85 -10.04 10.32 -0.30
CA PRO A 85 -10.31 10.33 -1.72
C PRO A 85 -9.52 9.21 -2.41
N VAL A 86 -10.20 8.13 -2.81
CA VAL A 86 -9.61 7.04 -3.59
C VAL A 86 -10.24 6.92 -4.98
N PRO A 87 -9.53 6.39 -5.99
CA PRO A 87 -10.12 6.12 -7.30
C PRO A 87 -11.31 5.17 -7.20
N LYS A 88 -12.48 5.61 -7.70
CA LYS A 88 -13.66 4.74 -7.79
C LYS A 88 -13.38 3.57 -8.75
N VAL A 89 -13.42 2.34 -8.23
CA VAL A 89 -13.27 1.11 -9.02
C VAL A 89 -14.57 0.78 -9.73
N TYR A 90 -14.52 0.57 -11.04
CA TYR A 90 -15.67 0.14 -11.84
C TYR A 90 -15.62 -1.35 -12.18
N CYS A 91 -14.44 -1.87 -12.49
CA CYS A 91 -14.22 -3.26 -12.84
C CYS A 91 -12.80 -3.67 -12.43
N ALA A 92 -12.63 -4.86 -11.84
CA ALA A 92 -11.32 -5.43 -11.57
C ALA A 92 -11.33 -6.94 -11.80
N PHE A 93 -10.34 -7.46 -12.51
CA PHE A 93 -10.22 -8.90 -12.80
C PHE A 93 -8.78 -9.32 -13.10
N GLU A 94 -8.51 -10.61 -13.01
CA GLU A 94 -7.26 -11.23 -13.45
C GLU A 94 -7.47 -11.95 -14.79
N ARG A 95 -6.49 -11.83 -15.71
CA ARG A 95 -6.43 -12.67 -16.90
C ARG A 95 -4.98 -12.87 -17.34
N ASN A 96 -4.60 -14.12 -17.59
CA ASN A 96 -3.25 -14.50 -18.06
C ASN A 96 -2.13 -13.97 -17.15
N GLY A 97 -2.35 -13.99 -15.83
CA GLY A 97 -1.39 -13.49 -14.84
C GLY A 97 -1.30 -11.96 -14.74
N CYS A 98 -2.13 -11.21 -15.47
CA CYS A 98 -2.21 -9.75 -15.36
C CYS A 98 -3.47 -9.34 -14.60
N LYS A 99 -3.32 -8.36 -13.70
CA LYS A 99 -4.45 -7.64 -13.08
C LYS A 99 -4.88 -6.47 -13.96
N PHE A 100 -6.19 -6.31 -14.11
CA PHE A 100 -6.81 -5.19 -14.81
C PHE A 100 -7.74 -4.47 -13.85
N ILE A 101 -7.58 -3.17 -13.71
CA ILE A 101 -8.45 -2.33 -12.89
C ILE A 101 -8.92 -1.15 -13.74
N LEU A 102 -10.20 -1.13 -14.09
CA LEU A 102 -10.88 0.02 -14.66
C LEU A 102 -11.39 0.90 -13.52
N MET A 103 -10.92 2.14 -13.47
CA MET A 103 -11.22 3.05 -12.38
C MET A 103 -11.39 4.50 -12.85
N LYS A 104 -11.95 5.33 -11.97
CA LYS A 104 -12.06 6.77 -12.18
C LYS A 104 -10.65 7.38 -12.23
N ARG A 105 -10.40 8.16 -13.28
CA ARG A 105 -9.18 8.96 -13.39
C ARG A 105 -9.26 10.15 -12.42
N VAL A 106 -8.38 10.18 -11.43
CA VAL A 106 -8.22 11.34 -10.53
C VAL A 106 -7.76 12.55 -11.34
N GLN A 107 -8.46 13.68 -11.17
CA GLN A 107 -8.16 14.93 -11.87
C GLN A 107 -7.28 15.81 -10.97
N GLY A 108 -5.98 15.61 -11.06
CA GLY A 108 -4.94 16.33 -10.33
C GLY A 108 -3.56 15.87 -10.80
N ASP A 109 -2.53 16.45 -10.23
CA ASP A 109 -1.13 16.09 -10.49
C ASP A 109 -0.54 15.43 -9.24
N THR A 110 0.37 14.47 -9.45
CA THR A 110 1.14 13.88 -8.35
C THR A 110 1.97 14.96 -7.68
N LEU A 111 2.08 14.97 -6.35
CA LEU A 111 2.90 15.95 -5.63
C LEU A 111 4.37 15.93 -6.06
N ARG A 112 4.87 14.80 -6.58
CA ARG A 112 6.21 14.71 -7.20
C ARG A 112 6.45 15.87 -8.19
N ASN A 113 5.41 16.26 -8.92
CA ASN A 113 5.49 17.35 -9.88
C ASN A 113 5.42 18.68 -9.16
N GLY A 114 6.58 19.31 -9.00
CA GLY A 114 6.68 20.68 -8.55
C GLY A 114 6.64 20.87 -7.03
N TRP A 115 6.66 19.82 -6.20
CA TRP A 115 6.74 19.94 -4.72
C TRP A 115 7.79 20.97 -4.26
N LEU A 116 9.01 20.83 -4.77
CA LEU A 116 10.15 21.69 -4.43
C LEU A 116 9.96 23.17 -4.82
N LYS A 117 9.03 23.46 -5.73
CA LYS A 117 8.72 24.82 -6.20
C LYS A 117 7.53 25.45 -5.48
N ARG A 118 6.85 24.70 -4.60
CA ARG A 118 5.70 25.20 -3.84
C ARG A 118 6.18 26.09 -2.71
N SER A 119 5.37 27.10 -2.35
CA SER A 119 5.61 27.90 -1.16
C SER A 119 5.41 27.08 0.12
N GLU A 120 6.02 27.50 1.22
CA GLU A 120 5.89 26.80 2.50
C GLU A 120 4.44 26.74 2.99
N ALA A 121 3.68 27.84 2.89
CA ALA A 121 2.25 27.84 3.23
C ALA A 121 1.44 26.80 2.42
N SER A 122 1.83 26.60 1.16
CA SER A 122 1.18 25.65 0.27
C SER A 122 1.52 24.20 0.61
N LYS A 123 2.78 23.94 1.01
CA LYS A 123 3.20 22.63 1.55
C LYS A 123 2.48 22.34 2.86
N GLU A 124 2.46 23.30 3.79
CA GLU A 124 1.81 23.18 5.11
C GLU A 124 0.32 22.80 4.97
N LYS A 125 -0.41 23.47 4.08
CA LYS A 125 -1.82 23.14 3.81
C LYS A 125 -2.02 21.71 3.32
N ILE A 126 -1.13 21.22 2.45
CA ILE A 126 -1.19 19.84 1.96
C ILE A 126 -0.83 18.85 3.06
N LEU A 127 0.22 19.10 3.83
CA LEU A 127 0.68 18.21 4.89
C LEU A 127 -0.35 18.11 6.02
N ALA A 128 -1.05 19.20 6.33
CA ALA A 128 -2.18 19.19 7.27
C ALA A 128 -3.33 18.30 6.79
N GLN A 129 -3.68 18.34 5.49
CA GLN A 129 -4.67 17.42 4.91
C GLN A 129 -4.17 15.98 4.95
N LEU A 130 -2.90 15.74 4.64
CA LEU A 130 -2.31 14.41 4.65
C LEU A 130 -2.31 13.80 6.05
N LYS A 131 -2.03 14.61 7.08
CA LYS A 131 -2.16 14.21 8.48
C LYS A 131 -3.59 13.76 8.81
N GLY A 132 -4.59 14.55 8.41
CA GLY A 132 -5.99 14.18 8.58
C GLY A 132 -6.37 12.86 7.89
N ILE A 133 -5.85 12.64 6.67
CA ILE A 133 -6.03 11.39 5.91
C ILE A 133 -5.40 10.19 6.65
N VAL A 134 -4.16 10.35 7.14
CA VAL A 134 -3.50 9.31 7.94
C VAL A 134 -4.28 9.00 9.21
N ASP A 135 -4.70 10.03 9.93
CA ASP A 135 -5.45 9.86 11.18
C ASP A 135 -6.77 9.13 10.92
N GLU A 136 -7.47 9.46 9.83
CA GLU A 136 -8.67 8.75 9.42
C GLU A 136 -8.39 7.29 9.03
N MET A 137 -7.33 7.04 8.27
CA MET A 137 -6.89 5.69 7.91
C MET A 137 -6.57 4.83 9.14
N ARG A 138 -5.89 5.42 10.14
CA ARG A 138 -5.52 4.75 11.39
C ARG A 138 -6.70 4.48 12.33
N ARG A 139 -7.83 5.17 12.14
CA ARG A 139 -9.06 4.92 12.92
C ARG A 139 -9.83 3.69 12.45
N ILE A 140 -9.50 3.13 11.28
CA ILE A 140 -10.14 1.90 10.80
C ILE A 140 -9.77 0.78 11.79
N PRO A 141 -10.75 0.16 12.48
CA PRO A 141 -10.47 -0.84 13.49
C PRO A 141 -9.91 -2.12 12.86
N CYS A 142 -8.81 -2.62 13.43
CA CYS A 142 -8.25 -3.91 13.05
C CYS A 142 -9.22 -5.03 13.48
N PRO A 143 -9.63 -5.94 12.56
CA PRO A 143 -10.48 -7.07 12.93
C PRO A 143 -9.85 -7.95 14.01
N GLU A 144 -10.68 -8.57 14.86
CA GLU A 144 -10.18 -9.47 15.90
C GLU A 144 -9.49 -10.70 15.28
N GLY A 145 -8.33 -11.08 15.84
CA GLY A 145 -7.50 -12.17 15.32
C GLY A 145 -6.82 -11.88 13.99
N GLN A 146 -6.83 -10.61 13.54
CA GLN A 146 -6.15 -10.19 12.33
C GLN A 146 -4.63 -10.20 12.52
N GLY A 147 -3.93 -11.00 11.71
CA GLY A 147 -2.48 -10.95 11.54
C GLY A 147 -2.05 -9.92 10.50
N ILE A 148 -0.74 -9.83 10.25
CA ILE A 148 -0.16 -8.94 9.23
C ILE A 148 -0.49 -9.49 7.85
N SER A 149 -1.36 -8.78 7.13
CA SER A 149 -1.89 -9.24 5.85
C SER A 149 -2.53 -8.09 5.07
N ASN A 150 -2.83 -8.34 3.79
CA ASN A 150 -3.63 -7.40 3.01
C ASN A 150 -5.09 -7.32 3.53
N VAL A 151 -5.88 -6.40 2.98
CA VAL A 151 -7.29 -6.19 3.40
C VAL A 151 -8.19 -7.43 3.30
N ALA A 152 -7.80 -8.42 2.49
CA ALA A 152 -8.53 -9.67 2.30
C ALA A 152 -7.97 -10.84 3.13
N GLY A 153 -7.05 -10.58 4.06
CA GLY A 153 -6.39 -11.60 4.88
C GLY A 153 -5.28 -12.38 4.16
N GLY A 154 -4.87 -11.93 2.96
CA GLY A 154 -3.86 -12.60 2.14
C GLY A 154 -2.47 -11.97 2.21
N GLN A 155 -1.59 -12.39 1.29
CA GLN A 155 -0.22 -11.89 1.21
C GLN A 155 -0.19 -10.39 0.94
N LEU A 156 0.77 -9.70 1.56
CA LEU A 156 1.09 -8.31 1.28
C LEU A 156 1.99 -8.23 0.06
N PHE A 157 1.88 -7.14 -0.69
CA PHE A 157 2.83 -6.82 -1.74
C PHE A 157 3.76 -5.72 -1.23
N ASP A 158 5.07 -5.92 -1.31
CA ASP A 158 6.06 -4.87 -1.02
C ASP A 158 7.36 -5.16 -1.77
N GLY A 159 7.60 -4.46 -2.87
CA GLY A 159 8.80 -4.67 -3.69
C GLY A 159 10.11 -4.24 -3.02
N ARG A 160 10.07 -3.67 -1.81
CA ARG A 160 11.25 -3.18 -1.07
C ARG A 160 11.85 -4.24 -0.15
N LEU A 161 11.13 -5.30 0.17
CA LEU A 161 11.59 -6.36 1.06
C LEU A 161 12.36 -7.44 0.30
N SER A 162 13.36 -8.03 0.95
CA SER A 162 14.08 -9.20 0.45
C SER A 162 13.16 -10.42 0.26
N GLY A 163 13.54 -11.34 -0.62
CA GLY A 163 12.85 -12.63 -0.80
C GLY A 163 11.66 -12.63 -1.77
N GLY A 164 11.49 -11.57 -2.58
CA GLY A 164 10.43 -11.45 -3.58
C GLY A 164 9.56 -10.22 -3.32
N SER A 165 8.39 -10.13 -3.97
CA SER A 165 7.47 -8.99 -3.77
C SER A 165 6.21 -9.33 -3.01
N PHE A 166 6.03 -10.59 -2.59
CA PHE A 166 4.85 -11.05 -1.86
C PHE A 166 5.26 -11.67 -0.54
N HIS A 167 4.65 -11.22 0.55
CA HIS A 167 5.07 -11.56 1.91
C HIS A 167 3.87 -11.96 2.76
N GLY A 168 4.09 -12.94 3.65
CA GLY A 168 3.06 -13.42 4.55
C GLY A 168 1.90 -14.16 3.83
N PRO A 169 0.67 -14.10 4.36
CA PRO A 169 0.29 -13.40 5.59
C PRO A 169 1.04 -13.94 6.82
N PHE A 170 1.20 -13.12 7.85
CA PHE A 170 1.85 -13.52 9.11
C PHE A 170 0.82 -13.50 10.24
N GLU A 171 0.81 -14.53 11.07
CA GLU A 171 -0.16 -14.65 12.17
C GLU A 171 0.09 -13.58 13.23
N THR A 172 1.36 -13.32 13.57
CA THR A 172 1.74 -12.32 14.57
C THR A 172 2.80 -11.34 14.09
N THR A 173 2.90 -10.20 14.77
CA THR A 173 4.01 -9.24 14.58
C THR A 173 5.38 -9.88 14.80
N ARG A 174 5.47 -10.86 15.71
CA ARG A 174 6.72 -11.60 15.94
C ARG A 174 7.12 -12.44 14.73
N ASP A 175 6.17 -13.11 14.08
CA ASP A 175 6.45 -13.93 12.88
C ASP A 175 6.93 -13.05 11.72
N PHE A 176 6.27 -11.90 11.53
CA PHE A 176 6.71 -10.90 10.57
C PHE A 176 8.11 -10.36 10.88
N HIS A 177 8.39 -10.00 12.13
CA HIS A 177 9.71 -9.52 12.52
C HIS A 177 10.79 -10.59 12.33
N LYS A 178 10.50 -11.86 12.63
CA LYS A 178 11.43 -12.98 12.38
C LYS A 178 11.69 -13.14 10.89
N TYR A 179 10.65 -13.03 10.07
CA TYR A 179 10.76 -13.03 8.61
C TYR A 179 11.65 -11.90 8.10
N LEU A 180 11.46 -10.68 8.60
CA LEU A 180 12.24 -9.48 8.26
C LEU A 180 13.75 -9.59 8.54
N ARG A 181 14.15 -10.54 9.39
CA ARG A 181 15.55 -10.82 9.75
C ARG A 181 16.04 -12.14 9.17
N GLU A 182 15.34 -12.70 8.19
CA GLU A 182 15.67 -13.99 7.57
C GLU A 182 15.85 -15.14 8.58
N GLY A 183 15.10 -15.09 9.69
CA GLY A 183 15.19 -16.07 10.77
C GLY A 183 16.31 -15.84 11.78
N TYR A 184 17.08 -14.75 11.70
CA TYR A 184 18.12 -14.40 12.68
C TYR A 184 17.51 -14.10 14.07
N GLU A 185 17.98 -14.84 15.08
CA GLU A 185 17.52 -14.76 16.48
C GLU A 185 18.58 -14.20 17.45
N GLY A 186 19.65 -13.61 16.93
CA GLY A 186 20.68 -12.96 17.74
C GLY A 186 21.83 -13.90 18.13
N GLY A 187 22.69 -13.43 19.03
CA GLY A 187 23.75 -14.22 19.66
C GLY A 187 25.11 -14.18 18.97
N ARG A 188 25.26 -13.45 17.85
CA ARG A 188 26.60 -13.24 17.26
C ARG A 188 27.30 -12.06 17.91
N GLU A 189 28.51 -12.29 18.42
CA GLU A 189 29.33 -11.24 19.03
C GLU A 189 29.76 -10.16 18.02
N ASP A 190 29.94 -10.53 16.75
CA ASP A 190 30.36 -9.63 15.67
C ASP A 190 29.23 -8.77 15.08
N ALA A 191 27.98 -8.92 15.57
CA ALA A 191 26.82 -8.20 15.07
C ALA A 191 25.94 -7.59 16.19
N PRO A 192 26.49 -6.70 17.04
CA PRO A 192 25.77 -6.11 18.17
C PRO A 192 24.51 -5.33 17.76
N ASP A 193 24.55 -4.63 16.63
CA ASP A 193 23.38 -3.91 16.09
C ASP A 193 22.25 -4.88 15.72
N ALA A 194 22.58 -6.01 15.09
CA ALA A 194 21.59 -7.02 14.72
C ALA A 194 20.99 -7.71 15.95
N ASN A 195 21.76 -7.90 17.01
CA ASN A 195 21.26 -8.41 18.29
C ASN A 195 20.28 -7.41 18.94
N LYS A 196 20.62 -6.11 18.92
CA LYS A 196 19.72 -5.04 19.39
C LYS A 196 18.40 -5.03 18.62
N LEU A 197 18.44 -5.23 17.30
CA LEU A 197 17.23 -5.36 16.48
C LEU A 197 16.36 -6.54 16.91
N VAL A 198 16.97 -7.69 17.22
CA VAL A 198 16.24 -8.87 17.69
C VAL A 198 15.55 -8.59 19.02
N GLU A 199 16.27 -7.99 19.99
CA GLU A 199 15.73 -7.60 21.29
C GLU A 199 14.53 -6.66 21.14
N PHE A 200 14.68 -5.61 20.32
CA PHE A 200 13.62 -4.68 20.00
C PHE A 200 12.39 -5.40 19.42
N HIS A 201 12.59 -6.23 18.40
CA HIS A 201 11.50 -6.96 17.76
C HIS A 201 10.80 -7.97 18.66
N ASN A 202 11.52 -8.59 19.61
CA ASN A 202 10.96 -9.56 20.56
C ASN A 202 10.10 -8.89 21.63
N GLN A 203 10.37 -7.63 21.96
CA GLN A 203 9.61 -6.84 22.93
C GLN A 203 8.45 -6.06 22.29
N TYR A 204 8.44 -5.93 20.96
CA TYR A 204 7.45 -5.16 20.24
C TYR A 204 6.06 -5.83 20.29
N SER A 205 5.11 -5.16 20.93
CA SER A 205 3.77 -5.68 21.23
C SER A 205 2.63 -4.71 20.90
N ARG A 206 2.86 -3.77 19.97
CA ARG A 206 1.86 -2.76 19.61
C ARG A 206 0.76 -3.34 18.71
N PRO A 207 -0.47 -2.81 18.78
CA PRO A 207 -1.56 -3.21 17.87
C PRO A 207 -1.23 -2.95 16.41
N LEU A 208 -1.80 -3.77 15.52
CA LEU A 208 -1.75 -3.51 14.08
C LEU A 208 -2.68 -2.34 13.72
N VAL A 209 -2.28 -1.60 12.71
CA VAL A 209 -3.05 -0.49 12.14
C VAL A 209 -3.14 -0.66 10.64
N PHE A 210 -4.19 -0.08 10.03
CA PHE A 210 -4.28 -0.04 8.58
C PHE A 210 -3.29 1.00 8.05
N SER A 211 -2.44 0.58 7.11
CA SER A 211 -1.43 1.45 6.48
C SER A 211 -1.51 1.34 4.97
N HIS A 212 -1.16 2.43 4.28
CA HIS A 212 -0.96 2.45 2.84
C HIS A 212 0.31 1.69 2.47
N GLY A 213 1.40 1.86 3.22
CA GLY A 213 2.68 1.18 3.02
C GLY A 213 3.54 1.72 1.87
N ASP A 214 3.09 2.76 1.15
CA ASP A 214 3.86 3.47 0.12
C ASP A 214 3.37 4.92 -0.04
N LEU A 215 3.14 5.61 1.07
CA LEU A 215 2.61 6.98 1.05
C LEU A 215 3.72 8.00 0.69
N SER A 216 3.95 8.15 -0.61
CA SER A 216 4.95 9.05 -1.18
C SER A 216 4.34 10.12 -2.07
N THR A 217 5.12 11.15 -2.45
CA THR A 217 4.67 12.21 -3.37
C THR A 217 4.22 11.72 -4.75
N MET A 218 4.55 10.48 -5.13
CA MET A 218 4.10 9.86 -6.38
C MET A 218 2.65 9.36 -6.29
N ASN A 219 2.19 9.06 -5.07
CA ASN A 219 0.91 8.42 -4.79
C ASN A 219 -0.13 9.40 -4.22
N ILE A 220 0.27 10.66 -4.01
CA ILE A 220 -0.61 11.74 -3.56
C ILE A 220 -0.91 12.66 -4.74
N MET A 221 -2.19 12.78 -5.09
CA MET A 221 -2.70 13.60 -6.18
C MET A 221 -3.33 14.88 -5.62
N ALA A 222 -2.88 16.05 -6.07
CA ALA A 222 -3.41 17.34 -5.66
C ALA A 222 -3.93 18.16 -6.85
N ARG A 223 -4.88 19.05 -6.58
CA ARG A 223 -5.29 20.12 -7.50
C ARG A 223 -5.14 21.44 -6.77
N GLY A 224 -4.17 22.25 -7.21
CA GLY A 224 -3.74 23.39 -6.40
C GLY A 224 -3.14 22.89 -5.09
N ASP A 225 -3.82 23.20 -3.99
CA ASP A 225 -3.38 22.87 -2.62
C ASP A 225 -4.31 21.87 -1.94
N ASP A 226 -5.27 21.32 -2.67
CA ASP A 226 -6.25 20.36 -2.14
C ASP A 226 -5.91 18.95 -2.60
N ILE A 227 -5.84 18.00 -1.66
CA ILE A 227 -5.63 16.59 -1.97
C ILE A 227 -6.93 16.03 -2.56
N VAL A 228 -6.84 15.53 -3.80
CA VAL A 228 -7.99 15.03 -4.57
C VAL A 228 -7.92 13.52 -4.84
N GLY A 229 -6.85 12.86 -4.41
CA GLY A 229 -6.72 11.41 -4.51
C GLY A 229 -5.47 10.86 -3.84
N ILE A 230 -5.62 9.72 -3.16
CA ILE A 230 -4.53 8.82 -2.79
C ILE A 230 -4.64 7.58 -3.68
N VAL A 231 -3.56 7.22 -4.34
CA VAL A 231 -3.52 6.14 -5.35
C VAL A 231 -2.45 5.11 -5.01
N ASP A 232 -2.47 3.99 -5.72
CA ASP A 232 -1.48 2.91 -5.57
C ASP A 232 -1.54 2.12 -4.25
N TRP A 233 -2.75 1.71 -3.88
CA TRP A 233 -3.06 0.95 -2.66
C TRP A 233 -2.64 -0.53 -2.70
N GLU A 234 -1.64 -0.91 -3.50
CA GLU A 234 -1.25 -2.32 -3.66
C GLU A 234 -0.41 -2.85 -2.50
N THR A 235 0.30 -1.97 -1.79
CA THR A 235 1.09 -2.26 -0.58
C THR A 235 0.27 -2.19 0.72
N ALA A 236 -0.99 -1.80 0.62
CA ALA A 236 -1.82 -1.50 1.76
C ALA A 236 -2.35 -2.74 2.49
N GLY A 237 -2.46 -2.64 3.81
CA GLY A 237 -2.93 -3.73 4.65
C GLY A 237 -2.79 -3.43 6.14
N TRP A 238 -2.86 -4.49 6.95
CA TRP A 238 -2.66 -4.45 8.39
C TRP A 238 -1.18 -4.65 8.70
N TRP A 239 -0.57 -3.64 9.32
CA TRP A 239 0.87 -3.58 9.57
C TRP A 239 1.15 -3.14 11.02
N PRO A 240 2.36 -3.39 11.54
CA PRO A 240 2.83 -2.73 12.76
C PRO A 240 2.71 -1.20 12.65
N ASP A 241 2.44 -0.52 13.77
CA ASP A 241 2.12 0.92 13.77
C ASP A 241 3.23 1.83 13.22
N TYR A 242 4.47 1.33 13.17
CA TYR A 242 5.63 2.03 12.65
C TYR A 242 5.79 1.93 11.13
N TRP A 243 5.12 0.95 10.50
CA TRP A 243 5.44 0.55 9.13
C TRP A 243 5.23 1.68 8.12
N GLU A 244 4.16 2.47 8.26
CA GLU A 244 3.93 3.63 7.40
C GLU A 244 5.04 4.68 7.54
N TYR A 245 5.49 4.95 8.78
CA TYR A 245 6.51 5.95 9.05
C TYR A 245 7.85 5.56 8.41
N THR A 246 8.32 4.34 8.69
CA THR A 246 9.59 3.87 8.15
C THR A 246 9.53 3.68 6.63
N SER A 247 8.37 3.28 6.11
CA SER A 247 8.10 3.20 4.67
C SER A 247 8.17 4.54 3.96
N ALA A 248 7.50 5.56 4.51
CA ALA A 248 7.50 6.91 3.96
C ALA A 248 8.87 7.59 4.09
N TRP A 249 9.67 7.23 5.10
CA TRP A 249 11.04 7.71 5.23
C TRP A 249 11.99 7.07 4.21
N HIS A 250 11.84 5.78 3.97
CA HIS A 250 12.65 5.02 3.03
C HIS A 250 12.07 4.99 1.61
N VAL A 251 11.39 6.06 1.20
CA VAL A 251 10.88 6.22 -0.18
C VAL A 251 11.99 6.16 -1.22
N ASN A 252 11.56 5.94 -2.46
CA ASN A 252 12.36 5.94 -3.66
C ASN A 252 13.50 7.00 -3.62
N PRO A 253 14.76 6.63 -3.95
CA PRO A 253 15.91 7.56 -3.99
C PRO A 253 15.70 8.83 -4.82
N TYR A 254 14.77 8.83 -5.77
CA TYR A 254 14.39 10.03 -6.53
C TYR A 254 13.48 11.01 -5.75
N ASN A 255 13.20 10.75 -4.47
CA ASN A 255 12.24 11.46 -3.63
C ASN A 255 12.78 11.77 -2.23
N GLU A 256 14.11 11.87 -2.05
CA GLU A 256 14.72 12.01 -0.71
C GLU A 256 14.26 13.24 0.06
N PHE A 257 13.90 14.33 -0.63
CA PHE A 257 13.32 15.52 -0.02
C PHE A 257 12.04 15.23 0.78
N TRP A 258 11.35 14.13 0.48
CA TRP A 258 10.14 13.74 1.20
C TRP A 258 10.42 13.40 2.67
N ARG A 259 11.63 12.91 3.00
CA ARG A 259 12.04 12.58 4.37
C ARG A 259 11.85 13.75 5.33
N GLU A 260 12.18 14.95 4.88
CA GLU A 260 12.06 16.20 5.67
C GLU A 260 10.60 16.58 5.99
N GLU A 261 9.65 15.98 5.26
CA GLU A 261 8.23 16.24 5.42
C GLU A 261 7.51 15.16 6.24
N VAL A 262 8.08 13.95 6.36
CA VAL A 262 7.42 12.79 6.98
C VAL A 262 6.94 13.09 8.40
N ASP A 263 7.80 13.69 9.21
CA ASP A 263 7.49 14.04 10.62
C ASP A 263 6.34 15.06 10.75
N LYS A 264 5.99 15.76 9.67
CA LYS A 264 4.92 16.78 9.68
C LYS A 264 3.53 16.17 9.53
N PHE A 265 3.41 14.96 8.98
CA PHE A 265 2.12 14.29 8.76
C PHE A 265 2.01 12.87 9.34
N LEU A 266 3.14 12.24 9.70
CA LEU A 266 3.18 11.02 10.48
C LEU A 266 3.78 11.30 11.85
N GLU A 267 3.31 10.56 12.85
CA GLU A 267 3.94 10.55 14.17
C GLU A 267 5.39 10.04 14.07
N PRO A 268 6.40 10.82 14.51
CA PRO A 268 7.78 10.41 14.45
C PRO A 268 8.06 9.17 15.30
N LYS A 269 8.75 8.19 14.70
CA LYS A 269 9.13 6.92 15.33
C LYS A 269 10.63 6.67 15.17
N PRO A 270 11.48 7.45 15.87
CA PRO A 270 12.92 7.48 15.62
C PRO A 270 13.61 6.18 16.03
N GLU A 271 13.13 5.50 17.07
CA GLU A 271 13.67 4.21 17.49
C GLU A 271 13.36 3.14 16.44
N GLU A 272 12.11 3.03 16.01
CA GLU A 272 11.68 2.09 14.96
C GLU A 272 12.39 2.37 13.63
N LEU A 273 12.59 3.63 13.27
CA LEU A 273 13.35 4.00 12.09
C LEU A 273 14.84 3.61 12.21
N GLN A 274 15.43 3.73 13.40
CA GLN A 274 16.80 3.27 13.62
C GLN A 274 16.90 1.74 13.49
N MET A 275 15.91 1.02 14.03
CA MET A 275 15.83 -0.44 13.90
C MET A 275 15.62 -0.86 12.44
N GLU A 276 14.80 -0.13 11.69
CA GLU A 276 14.63 -0.36 10.25
C GLU A 276 15.94 -0.13 9.48
N LYS A 277 16.70 0.93 9.78
CA LYS A 277 18.02 1.15 9.16
C LYS A 277 18.98 -0.01 9.43
N ILE A 278 19.00 -0.53 10.66
CA ILE A 278 19.79 -1.73 11.01
C ILE A 278 19.29 -2.93 10.21
N ARG A 279 17.98 -3.17 10.19
CA ARG A 279 17.37 -4.28 9.44
C ARG A 279 17.84 -4.25 7.98
N ARG A 280 17.71 -3.10 7.32
CA ARG A 280 18.11 -2.91 5.92
C ARG A 280 19.60 -3.16 5.69
N ARG A 281 20.46 -2.67 6.59
CA ARG A 281 21.92 -2.87 6.50
C ARG A 281 22.33 -4.34 6.58
N TYR A 282 21.63 -5.15 7.37
CA TYR A 282 22.02 -6.54 7.64
C TYR A 282 21.24 -7.58 6.82
N PHE A 283 20.00 -7.29 6.43
CA PHE A 283 19.06 -8.26 5.85
C PHE A 283 18.41 -7.80 4.54
N ASP A 284 18.64 -6.56 4.10
CA ASP A 284 18.25 -6.16 2.74
C ASP A 284 19.45 -6.15 1.79
N VAL A 285 19.16 -6.44 0.53
CA VAL A 285 20.12 -6.35 -0.58
C VAL A 285 19.98 -4.97 -1.22
N PHE A 286 20.62 -3.95 -0.65
CA PHE A 286 20.78 -2.63 -1.29
C PHE A 286 22.21 -2.11 -1.17
#